data_AF-A0A382GIJ1-F1
#
_entry.id   AF-A0A382GIJ1-F1
#
_cell.length_a   1.000
_cell.length_b   1.000
_cell.length_c   1.000
_cell.angle_alpha   90.00
_cell.angle_beta   90.00
_cell.angle_gamma   90.00
#
_symmetry.space_group_name_H-M   'P 1'
#
loop_
_entity.id
_entity.type
_entity.pdbx_description
1 polymer ?
#
loop_
_entity_poly.entity_id
_entity_poly.type
_entity_poly.pdbx_seq_one_letter_code
_entity_poly.pdbx_strand_id
1 'polypeptide(L)'
;MSEEKRNMYPNMLMYNSTASCIQGVIGLLLENNPKLRNQMLPPPILQQMIGHCSCVMDRIRLKFPVEDYYANMHDYIWIRETWGKYGRECIDMGYLAGLVIKDDKPSDNKTVEEKPKPIEPEPEPEPPKIQEPEENINDSATTFQG
;
A
#
# COMPACT_ATOMS: atom_id res chain seq x y z
N MET A 1 36.59 -21.51 9.93
CA MET A 1 35.34 -20.73 10.12
C MET A 1 34.77 -20.51 8.73
N SER A 2 33.74 -21.27 8.37
CA SER A 2 32.99 -20.98 7.14
C SER A 2 32.41 -19.58 7.28
N GLU A 3 32.61 -18.74 6.28
CA GLU A 3 31.85 -17.49 6.12
C GLU A 3 30.37 -17.81 6.11
N GLU A 4 29.74 -17.76 7.28
CA GLU A 4 28.32 -17.51 7.35
C GLU A 4 28.15 -16.12 6.75
N LYS A 5 27.80 -16.07 5.45
CA LYS A 5 27.42 -14.83 4.77
C LYS A 5 26.37 -14.19 5.64
N ARG A 6 26.76 -13.21 6.44
CA ARG A 6 25.84 -12.49 7.30
C ARG A 6 24.80 -11.91 6.36
N ASN A 7 23.58 -12.40 6.49
CA ASN A 7 22.43 -11.95 5.74
C ASN A 7 22.07 -10.53 6.20
N MET A 8 22.93 -9.58 5.84
CA MET A 8 22.94 -8.23 6.37
C MET A 8 22.03 -7.36 5.52
N TYR A 9 20.83 -7.12 6.04
CA TYR A 9 19.94 -6.14 5.47
C TYR A 9 20.46 -4.73 5.76
N PRO A 10 20.71 -3.89 4.74
CA PRO A 10 21.15 -2.52 4.96
C PRO A 10 20.11 -1.74 5.78
N ASN A 11 20.58 -0.89 6.71
CA ASN A 11 19.70 -0.07 7.54
C ASN A 11 18.74 0.80 6.72
N MET A 12 19.18 1.30 5.57
CA MET A 12 18.31 2.08 4.67
C MET A 12 17.17 1.24 4.11
N LEU A 13 17.45 0.00 3.70
CA LEU A 13 16.42 -0.93 3.24
C LEU A 13 15.43 -1.21 4.37
N MET A 14 15.93 -1.49 5.56
CA MET A 14 15.12 -1.74 6.75
C MET A 14 14.20 -0.57 7.07
N TYR A 15 14.77 0.64 7.15
CA TYR A 15 14.04 1.86 7.46
C TYR A 15 12.93 2.14 6.43
N ASN A 16 13.27 2.11 5.14
CA ASN A 16 12.30 2.38 4.08
C ASN A 16 11.20 1.32 4.03
N SER A 17 11.54 0.06 4.24
CA SER A 17 10.59 -1.05 4.22
C SER A 17 9.62 -0.95 5.40
N THR A 18 10.13 -0.70 6.61
CA THR A 18 9.29 -0.47 7.80
C THR A 18 8.41 0.76 7.63
N ALA A 19 8.94 1.87 7.11
CA ALA A 19 8.16 3.08 6.87
C ALA A 19 7.04 2.84 5.85
N SER A 20 7.33 2.12 4.76
CA SER A 20 6.33 1.75 3.74
C SER A 20 5.23 0.87 4.31
N CYS A 21 5.58 -0.09 5.17
CA CYS A 21 4.60 -0.90 5.88
C CYS A 21 3.71 -0.04 6.80
N ILE A 22 4.29 0.90 7.55
CA ILE A 22 3.50 1.80 8.41
C ILE A 22 2.51 2.60 7.55
N GLN A 23 2.94 3.13 6.40
CA GLN A 23 2.03 3.83 5.47
C GLN A 23 0.91 2.91 4.95
N GLY A 24 1.22 1.66 4.64
CA GLY A 24 0.21 0.66 4.25
C GLY A 24 -0.82 0.40 5.35
N VAL A 25 -0.36 0.24 6.60
CA VAL A 25 -1.26 0.06 7.76
C VAL A 25 -2.11 1.30 8.01
N ILE A 26 -1.55 2.50 7.85
CA ILE A 26 -2.30 3.77 7.92
C ILE A 26 -3.36 3.82 6.83
N GLY A 27 -3.02 3.46 5.59
CA GLY A 27 -3.96 3.37 4.48
C GLY A 27 -5.15 2.47 4.81
N LEU A 28 -4.87 1.25 5.25
CA LEU A 28 -5.90 0.28 5.67
C LEU A 28 -6.76 0.81 6.83
N LEU A 29 -6.14 1.48 7.80
CA LEU A 29 -6.86 2.06 8.94
C LEU A 29 -7.83 3.16 8.49
N LEU A 30 -7.40 4.03 7.57
CA LEU A 30 -8.20 5.13 7.04
C LEU A 30 -9.31 4.66 6.08
N GLU A 31 -9.08 3.59 5.32
CA GLU A 31 -10.10 2.95 4.48
C GLU A 31 -11.25 2.41 5.34
N ASN A 32 -10.92 1.73 6.45
CA ASN A 32 -11.90 1.19 7.39
C ASN A 32 -12.52 2.25 8.30
N ASN A 33 -11.82 3.36 8.54
CA ASN A 33 -12.25 4.42 9.45
C ASN A 33 -12.03 5.81 8.83
N PRO A 34 -12.84 6.22 7.84
CA PRO A 34 -12.65 7.48 7.11
C PRO A 34 -12.75 8.73 8.01
N LYS A 35 -13.38 8.62 9.18
CA LYS A 35 -13.47 9.69 10.19
C LYS A 35 -12.12 10.07 10.82
N LEU A 36 -11.12 9.19 10.72
CA LEU A 36 -9.77 9.44 11.23
C LEU A 36 -8.90 10.25 10.24
N ARG A 37 -9.41 10.58 9.05
CA ARG A 37 -8.69 11.44 8.10
C ARG A 37 -8.39 12.79 8.75
N ASN A 38 -7.18 13.29 8.48
CA ASN A 38 -6.65 14.55 9.03
C ASN A 38 -6.50 14.57 10.56
N GLN A 39 -6.61 13.43 11.25
CA GLN A 39 -6.30 13.33 12.67
C GLN A 39 -4.86 12.88 12.87
N MET A 40 -4.21 13.46 13.87
CA MET A 40 -2.89 13.00 14.29
C MET A 40 -3.02 11.65 14.99
N LEU A 41 -2.23 10.67 14.55
CA LEU A 41 -2.17 9.36 15.21
C LEU A 41 -1.56 9.50 16.61
N PRO A 42 -2.22 9.01 17.67
CA PRO A 42 -1.65 9.03 19.00
C PRO A 42 -0.34 8.22 19.05
N PRO A 43 0.66 8.62 19.85
CA PRO A 43 1.94 7.90 19.97
C PRO A 43 1.80 6.40 20.29
N PRO A 44 0.87 5.94 21.15
CA PRO A 44 0.68 4.51 21.40
C PRO A 44 0.26 3.73 20.15
N ILE A 45 -0.57 4.32 19.28
CA ILE A 45 -1.01 3.67 18.03
C ILE A 45 0.15 3.56 17.05
N LEU A 46 0.95 4.63 16.93
CA LEU A 46 2.16 4.61 16.12
C LEU A 46 3.15 3.55 16.60
N GLN A 47 3.32 3.38 17.91
CA GLN A 47 4.17 2.33 18.48
C GLN A 47 3.67 0.92 18.13
N GLN A 48 2.35 0.69 18.10
CA GLN A 48 1.77 -0.58 17.65
C GLN A 48 2.05 -0.85 16.16
N MET A 49 1.94 0.18 15.31
CA MET A 49 2.28 0.09 13.89
C MET A 49 3.76 -0.22 13.67
N ILE A 50 4.66 0.45 14.41
CA ILE A 50 6.10 0.18 14.37
C ILE A 50 6.38 -1.26 14.81
N GLY A 51 5.75 -1.73 15.90
CA GLY A 51 5.93 -3.09 16.39
C GLY A 51 5.50 -4.14 15.36
N HIS A 52 4.34 -3.95 14.74
CA HIS A 52 3.84 -4.83 13.68
C HIS A 52 4.78 -4.87 12.46
N CYS A 53 5.16 -3.70 11.94
CA CYS A 53 6.01 -3.63 10.75
C CYS A 53 7.42 -4.16 11.03
N SER A 54 7.92 -4.02 12.26
CA SER A 54 9.19 -4.63 12.69
C SER A 54 9.09 -6.15 12.71
N CYS A 55 7.98 -6.71 13.23
CA CYS A 55 7.72 -8.15 13.19
C CYS A 55 7.72 -8.71 11.77
N VAL A 56 7.06 -8.02 10.83
CA VAL A 56 7.02 -8.43 9.42
C VAL A 56 8.42 -8.44 8.82
N MET A 57 9.18 -7.37 9.04
CA MET A 57 10.56 -7.28 8.55
C MET A 57 11.47 -8.35 9.13
N ASP A 58 11.38 -8.64 10.42
CA ASP A 58 12.18 -9.68 11.04
C ASP A 58 11.87 -11.06 10.46
N ARG A 59 10.60 -11.37 10.18
CA ARG A 59 10.22 -12.61 9.49
C ARG A 59 10.80 -12.69 8.09
N ILE A 60 10.74 -11.61 7.32
CA ILE A 60 11.31 -11.54 5.97
C ILE A 60 12.82 -11.82 6.02
N ARG A 61 13.55 -11.18 6.94
CA ARG A 61 15.01 -11.35 7.07
C ARG A 61 15.43 -12.74 7.49
N LEU A 62 14.61 -13.40 8.31
CA LEU A 62 14.85 -14.78 8.72
C LEU A 62 14.59 -15.78 7.58
N LYS A 63 13.80 -15.40 6.58
CA LYS A 63 13.39 -16.30 5.49
C LYS A 63 14.12 -16.07 4.19
N PHE A 64 14.44 -14.82 3.86
CA PHE A 64 15.05 -14.46 2.60
C PHE A 64 16.46 -13.91 2.82
N PRO A 65 17.47 -14.45 2.14
CA PRO A 65 18.72 -13.75 1.99
C PRO A 65 18.49 -12.41 1.29
N VAL A 66 19.28 -11.40 1.64
CA VAL A 66 19.09 -10.02 1.16
C VAL A 66 19.19 -9.97 -0.37
N GLU A 67 20.02 -10.81 -0.97
CA GLU A 67 20.16 -10.95 -2.43
C GLU A 67 18.85 -11.44 -3.07
N ASP A 68 18.22 -12.47 -2.50
CA ASP A 68 16.94 -12.98 -2.99
C ASP A 68 15.83 -11.96 -2.77
N TYR A 69 15.86 -11.22 -1.65
CA TYR A 69 14.90 -10.14 -1.42
C TYR A 69 15.02 -9.07 -2.50
N TYR A 70 16.24 -8.60 -2.81
CA TYR A 70 16.47 -7.61 -3.87
C TYR A 70 16.07 -8.14 -5.26
N ALA A 71 16.30 -9.42 -5.54
CA ALA A 71 15.91 -10.03 -6.81
C ALA A 71 14.38 -10.03 -7.01
N ASN A 72 13.61 -10.19 -5.93
CA ASN A 72 12.15 -10.30 -6.00
C ASN A 72 11.39 -9.02 -5.62
N MET A 73 12.03 -8.02 -5.00
CA MET A 73 11.30 -6.86 -4.46
C MET A 73 10.56 -6.01 -5.51
N HIS A 74 10.95 -6.13 -6.78
CA HIS A 74 10.30 -5.45 -7.90
C HIS A 74 9.07 -6.19 -8.43
N ASP A 75 8.90 -7.47 -8.08
CA ASP A 75 7.69 -8.22 -8.38
C ASP A 75 6.59 -7.83 -7.39
N TYR A 76 5.61 -7.10 -7.89
CA TYR A 76 4.47 -6.63 -7.11
C TYR A 76 3.61 -7.77 -6.54
N ILE A 77 3.48 -8.89 -7.25
CA ILE A 77 2.70 -10.03 -6.74
C ILE A 77 3.47 -10.68 -5.60
N TRP A 78 4.76 -10.92 -5.79
CA TRP A 78 5.62 -11.51 -4.76
C TRP A 78 5.67 -10.64 -3.50
N ILE A 79 5.87 -9.32 -3.65
CA ILE A 79 5.95 -8.41 -2.49
C ILE A 79 4.61 -8.40 -1.74
N ARG A 80 3.47 -8.32 -2.46
CA ARG A 80 2.14 -8.30 -1.86
C ARG A 80 1.84 -9.58 -1.11
N GLU A 81 2.16 -10.74 -1.69
CA GLU A 81 1.91 -12.03 -1.07
C GLU A 81 2.82 -12.28 0.14
N THR A 82 4.11 -11.97 0.00
CA THR A 82 5.12 -12.17 1.06
C THR A 82 4.82 -11.27 2.26
N TRP A 83 4.66 -9.97 2.03
CA TRP A 83 4.36 -9.01 3.09
C TRP A 83 2.96 -9.19 3.66
N GLY A 84 1.96 -9.48 2.81
CA GLY A 84 0.60 -9.75 3.26
C GLY A 84 0.51 -11.00 4.14
N LYS A 85 1.23 -12.07 3.77
CA LYS A 85 1.32 -13.30 4.57
C LYS A 85 1.93 -13.03 5.95
N TYR A 86 3.13 -12.44 6.01
CA TYR A 86 3.78 -12.16 7.28
C TYR A 86 3.05 -11.09 8.09
N GLY A 87 2.39 -10.15 7.44
CA GLY A 87 1.48 -9.19 8.08
C GLY A 87 0.38 -9.91 8.84
N ARG A 88 -0.34 -10.84 8.19
CA ARG A 88 -1.37 -11.65 8.86
C ARG A 88 -0.79 -12.48 10.01
N GLU A 89 0.35 -13.15 9.80
CA GLU A 89 1.01 -13.91 10.86
C GLU A 89 1.37 -13.03 12.08
N CYS A 90 1.84 -11.80 11.86
CA CYS A 90 2.10 -10.85 12.94
C CYS A 90 0.79 -10.39 13.62
N ILE A 91 -0.29 -10.16 12.88
CA ILE A 91 -1.61 -9.86 13.49
C ILE A 91 -2.09 -11.02 14.35
N ASP A 92 -1.90 -12.26 13.90
CA ASP A 92 -2.29 -13.45 14.64
C ASP A 92 -1.49 -13.66 15.93
N MET A 93 -0.24 -13.16 15.99
CA MET A 93 0.56 -13.10 17.21
C MET A 93 0.15 -11.96 18.15
N GLY A 94 -0.84 -11.14 17.79
CA GLY A 94 -1.35 -10.05 18.63
C GLY A 94 -0.76 -8.67 18.32
N TYR A 95 0.05 -8.53 17.27
CA TYR A 95 0.44 -7.19 16.80
C TYR A 95 -0.78 -6.48 16.19
N LEU A 96 -0.90 -5.16 16.39
CA LEU A 96 -2.10 -4.38 16.02
C LEU A 96 -3.40 -4.84 16.70
N ALA A 97 -3.34 -5.54 17.84
CA ALA A 97 -4.53 -5.91 18.59
C ALA A 97 -5.37 -4.66 18.93
N GLY A 98 -6.67 -4.71 18.58
CA GLY A 98 -7.61 -3.61 18.79
C GLY A 98 -7.60 -2.52 17.71
N LEU A 99 -6.70 -2.59 16.72
CA LEU A 99 -6.64 -1.64 15.60
C LEU A 99 -7.17 -2.23 14.28
N VAL A 100 -7.08 -3.54 14.12
CA VAL A 100 -7.55 -4.25 12.93
C VAL A 100 -8.61 -5.27 13.34
N ILE A 101 -9.75 -5.25 12.66
CA ILE A 101 -10.77 -6.29 12.80
C ILE A 101 -10.25 -7.50 12.02
N LYS A 102 -10.14 -8.67 12.67
CA LYS A 102 -9.82 -9.90 11.96
C LYS A 102 -10.98 -10.21 11.03
N ASP A 103 -10.74 -10.10 9.72
CA ASP A 103 -11.69 -10.63 8.75
C ASP A 103 -11.64 -12.16 8.84
N ASP A 104 -12.71 -12.78 9.32
CA ASP A 104 -12.87 -14.25 9.35
C ASP A 104 -12.97 -14.87 7.94
N LYS A 105 -12.73 -14.08 6.88
CA LYS A 105 -12.75 -14.59 5.51
C LYS A 105 -11.47 -15.38 5.22
N PRO A 106 -11.59 -16.61 4.71
CA PRO A 106 -10.42 -17.33 4.21
C PRO A 106 -9.72 -16.49 3.16
N SER A 107 -8.38 -16.46 3.21
CA SER A 107 -7.51 -15.81 2.26
C SER A 107 -7.58 -16.53 0.90
N ASP A 108 -8.69 -16.39 0.19
CA ASP A 108 -8.83 -16.90 -1.16
C ASP A 108 -8.12 -15.93 -2.13
N ASN A 109 -6.83 -16.19 -2.36
CA ASN A 109 -6.06 -15.68 -3.51
C ASN A 109 -6.57 -16.31 -4.83
N LYS A 110 -7.90 -16.34 -5.04
CA LYS A 110 -8.48 -16.69 -6.33
C LYS A 110 -8.98 -15.41 -6.97
N THR A 111 -8.17 -14.88 -7.87
CA THR A 111 -8.64 -13.98 -8.92
C THR A 111 -9.89 -14.60 -9.51
N VAL A 112 -11.05 -14.00 -9.26
CA VAL A 112 -12.24 -14.35 -10.03
C VAL A 112 -11.96 -13.79 -11.41
N GLU A 113 -11.64 -14.68 -12.36
CA GLU A 113 -11.68 -14.33 -13.77
C GLU A 113 -13.13 -13.95 -14.09
N GLU A 114 -13.45 -12.66 -14.02
CA GLU A 114 -14.65 -12.13 -14.63
C GLU A 114 -14.51 -12.39 -16.13
N LYS A 115 -15.13 -13.47 -16.60
CA LYS A 115 -15.36 -13.70 -18.03
C LYS A 115 -16.00 -12.42 -18.57
N PRO A 116 -15.43 -11.79 -19.62
CA PRO A 116 -16.03 -10.59 -20.19
C PRO A 116 -17.44 -10.95 -20.66
N LYS A 117 -18.45 -10.25 -20.11
CA LYS A 117 -19.81 -10.30 -20.65
C LYS A 117 -19.75 -9.85 -22.11
N PRO A 118 -20.39 -10.58 -23.05
CA PRO A 118 -20.53 -10.12 -24.42
C PRO A 118 -21.20 -8.73 -24.42
N ILE A 119 -20.55 -7.76 -25.05
CA ILE A 119 -21.12 -6.43 -25.30
C ILE A 119 -22.15 -6.61 -26.42
N GLU A 120 -23.43 -6.55 -26.08
CA GLU A 120 -24.49 -6.34 -27.06
C GLU A 120 -24.41 -4.88 -27.57
N PRO A 121 -24.41 -4.64 -28.89
CA PRO A 121 -24.26 -3.30 -29.44
C PRO A 121 -25.63 -2.63 -29.64
N GLU A 122 -25.82 -1.41 -29.13
CA GLU A 122 -26.64 -0.33 -29.70
C GLU A 122 -26.72 0.89 -28.75
N PRO A 123 -27.08 2.11 -29.22
CA PRO A 123 -26.93 2.72 -30.55
C PRO A 123 -26.11 4.04 -30.48
N GLU A 124 -25.70 4.57 -31.63
CA GLU A 124 -24.93 5.82 -31.76
C GLU A 124 -25.66 7.05 -31.15
N PRO A 125 -24.99 7.91 -30.36
CA PRO A 125 -25.54 9.20 -29.97
C PRO A 125 -25.36 10.25 -31.10
N GLU A 126 -26.44 10.98 -31.38
CA GLU A 126 -26.54 12.06 -32.37
C GLU A 126 -25.44 13.16 -32.23
N PRO A 127 -25.08 13.85 -33.34
CA PRO A 127 -23.94 14.75 -33.35
C PRO A 127 -24.12 15.99 -32.46
N PRO A 128 -23.06 16.47 -31.80
CA PRO A 128 -23.13 17.61 -30.89
C PRO A 128 -23.31 18.94 -31.65
N LYS A 129 -24.23 19.78 -31.18
CA LYS A 129 -24.36 21.18 -31.61
C LYS A 129 -23.12 21.97 -31.18
N ILE A 130 -22.41 22.50 -32.17
CA ILE A 130 -21.26 23.41 -32.03
C ILE A 130 -21.77 24.71 -31.40
N GLN A 131 -21.18 25.13 -30.28
CA GLN A 131 -21.25 26.52 -29.79
C GLN A 131 -19.89 27.18 -30.11
N GLU A 132 -19.94 28.31 -30.80
CA GLU A 132 -18.79 29.09 -31.23
C GLU A 132 -18.06 29.73 -30.03
N PRO A 133 -16.74 29.98 -30.12
CA PRO A 133 -15.96 30.57 -29.02
C PRO A 133 -16.08 32.10 -29.03
N GLU A 134 -16.51 32.70 -27.91
CA GLU A 134 -16.34 34.14 -27.68
C GLU A 134 -14.91 34.42 -27.20
N GLU A 135 -14.16 35.09 -28.06
CA GLU A 135 -12.87 35.70 -27.82
C GLU A 135 -13.06 36.98 -26.97
N ASN A 136 -12.39 37.09 -25.82
CA ASN A 136 -12.09 38.40 -25.25
C ASN A 136 -10.77 38.38 -24.48
N ILE A 137 -9.78 38.96 -25.13
CA ILE A 137 -8.49 39.37 -24.61
C ILE A 137 -8.72 40.65 -23.79
N ASN A 138 -8.32 40.68 -22.51
CA ASN A 138 -7.62 41.86 -22.00
C ASN A 138 -6.76 41.55 -20.76
N ASP A 139 -5.53 42.01 -20.84
CA ASP A 139 -4.43 41.94 -19.87
C ASP A 139 -4.75 42.61 -18.53
N SER A 140 -4.15 42.12 -17.43
CA SER A 140 -3.43 42.96 -16.46
C SER A 140 -2.75 42.14 -15.33
N ALA A 141 -1.41 42.17 -15.36
CA ALA A 141 -0.45 42.27 -14.25
C ALA A 141 -0.53 41.34 -13.00
N THR A 142 0.49 40.47 -12.92
CA THR A 142 1.43 40.19 -11.80
C THR A 142 1.08 40.65 -10.38
N THR A 143 1.21 39.76 -9.37
CA THR A 143 2.18 39.88 -8.25
C THR A 143 2.32 38.54 -7.50
N PHE A 144 3.56 38.06 -7.38
CA PHE A 144 4.02 37.00 -6.47
C PHE A 144 4.37 37.68 -5.12
N GLN A 145 3.89 37.18 -3.99
CA GLN A 145 4.29 37.67 -2.66
C GLN A 145 4.84 36.54 -1.79
N GLY A 146 6.14 36.67 -1.47
CA GLY A 146 6.75 36.33 -0.18
C GLY A 146 7.00 34.87 0.11
#